data_AF-A0A838J9X9-F1
#
_entry.id   AF-A0A838J9X9-F1
#
_cell.length_a   1.000
_cell.length_b   1.000
_cell.length_c   1.000
_cell.angle_alpha   90.00
_cell.angle_beta   90.00
_cell.angle_gamma   90.00
#
_symmetry.space_group_name_H-M   'P 1'
#
loop_
_entity.id
_entity.type
_entity.pdbx_description
1 polymer ?
#
loop_
_entity_poly.entity_id
_entity_poly.type
_entity_poly.pdbx_seq_one_letter_code
_entity_poly.pdbx_strand_id
1 'polypeptide(L)'
;MNPSNLSTSQFESSVPASPQNPALTAAFARAVEIMATLRAPGGCPWDREQTFSSIRRYTVEETYEVLDAIEREDWPGLKDELGDLLLQVLFYAEMAREAGYFQLQDVVENLNAKLIRRHPHVFADKTSVESSQQVLANWEEIKKSERAQKPELHNDSLLDTVPRNLPALMEASKLGSKAASIGFDWNAVEPVFEKLEEELQELRTTIAAAEPGQSSPEQEEELGDVLFTVVNLARKLGLQAELALRTSNAKFRRRFREMEDTGTREKPLNEQSAEELEILWNLAKDKERKDQ
;
A
#
# COMPACT_ATOMS: atom_id res chain seq x y z
N MET A 1 -22.62 -11.63 26.49
CA MET A 1 -23.61 -12.15 25.53
C MET A 1 -22.85 -12.68 24.32
N ASN A 2 -23.20 -13.89 23.89
CA ASN A 2 -22.44 -14.72 22.96
C ASN A 2 -22.58 -14.21 21.50
N PRO A 3 -21.50 -13.93 20.74
CA PRO A 3 -21.60 -13.69 19.31
C PRO A 3 -21.40 -15.03 18.58
N SER A 4 -22.44 -15.86 18.59
CA SER A 4 -22.45 -17.12 17.86
C SER A 4 -23.84 -17.29 17.28
N ASN A 5 -24.04 -16.75 16.07
CA ASN A 5 -25.02 -17.15 15.06
C ASN A 5 -25.16 -16.03 14.02
N LEU A 6 -24.21 -15.94 13.09
CA LEU A 6 -24.50 -15.40 11.76
C LEU A 6 -24.57 -16.59 10.81
N SER A 7 -25.81 -16.96 10.52
CA SER A 7 -26.19 -18.04 9.60
C SER A 7 -25.61 -17.79 8.22
N THR A 8 -24.80 -18.73 7.74
CA THR A 8 -24.21 -18.80 6.40
C THR A 8 -25.26 -19.22 5.37
N SER A 9 -26.31 -18.43 5.18
CA SER A 9 -27.35 -18.72 4.19
C SER A 9 -28.09 -17.44 3.80
N GLN A 10 -27.51 -16.69 2.86
CA GLN A 10 -28.18 -15.75 1.93
C GLN A 10 -27.13 -15.03 1.06
N PHE A 11 -26.38 -15.79 0.26
CA PHE A 11 -25.75 -15.24 -0.94
C PHE A 11 -26.28 -16.05 -2.12
N GLU A 12 -27.55 -15.82 -2.45
CA GLU A 12 -28.08 -16.25 -3.74
C GLU A 12 -27.34 -15.46 -4.83
N SER A 13 -26.85 -16.21 -5.81
CA SER A 13 -26.17 -15.73 -6.98
C SER A 13 -27.10 -14.86 -7.83
N SER A 14 -26.98 -13.56 -7.70
CA SER A 14 -27.33 -12.65 -8.78
C SER A 14 -26.14 -11.73 -8.98
N VAL A 15 -25.38 -11.93 -10.06
CA VAL A 15 -24.59 -10.83 -10.62
C VAL A 15 -25.62 -9.72 -10.88
N PRO A 16 -25.58 -8.58 -10.17
CA PRO A 16 -26.53 -7.53 -10.48
C PRO A 16 -26.25 -7.13 -11.92
N ALA A 17 -27.27 -7.17 -12.77
CA ALA A 17 -27.20 -6.54 -14.08
C ALA A 17 -26.70 -5.11 -13.84
N SER A 18 -25.53 -4.78 -14.38
CA SER A 18 -24.89 -3.47 -14.18
C SER A 18 -25.93 -2.40 -14.49
N PRO A 19 -26.36 -1.59 -13.50
CA PRO A 19 -27.28 -0.51 -13.81
C PRO A 19 -26.49 0.46 -14.67
N GLN A 20 -26.85 0.54 -15.95
CA GLN A 20 -26.43 1.68 -16.77
C GLN A 20 -26.77 2.92 -15.96
N ASN A 21 -25.76 3.67 -15.53
CA ASN A 21 -25.91 4.86 -14.73
C ASN A 21 -25.48 6.07 -15.59
N PRO A 22 -26.40 6.64 -16.39
CA PRO A 22 -26.10 7.77 -17.26
C PRO A 22 -25.51 8.96 -16.51
N ALA A 23 -25.91 9.17 -15.26
CA ALA A 23 -25.39 10.26 -14.44
C ALA A 23 -23.91 10.07 -14.11
N LEU A 24 -23.49 8.85 -13.78
CA LEU A 24 -22.07 8.53 -13.57
C LEU A 24 -21.26 8.70 -14.86
N THR A 25 -21.77 8.20 -15.99
CA THR A 25 -21.11 8.37 -17.29
C THR A 25 -20.94 9.85 -17.64
N ALA A 26 -21.98 10.67 -17.42
CA ALA A 26 -21.93 12.11 -17.66
C ALA A 26 -20.96 12.82 -16.72
N ALA A 27 -20.95 12.49 -15.43
CA ALA A 27 -20.03 13.08 -14.46
C ALA A 27 -18.56 12.78 -14.79
N PHE A 28 -18.26 11.52 -15.14
CA PHE A 28 -16.91 11.13 -15.54
C PHE A 28 -16.49 11.80 -16.85
N ALA A 29 -17.34 11.80 -17.87
CA ALA A 29 -17.09 12.50 -19.12
C ALA A 29 -16.82 13.99 -18.90
N ARG A 30 -17.58 14.63 -17.99
CA ARG A 30 -17.37 16.02 -17.63
C ARG A 30 -15.99 16.28 -17.00
N ALA A 31 -15.51 15.40 -16.13
CA ALA A 31 -14.17 15.52 -15.55
C ALA A 31 -13.07 15.45 -16.62
N VAL A 32 -13.23 14.55 -17.60
CA VAL A 32 -12.31 14.42 -18.75
C VAL A 32 -12.30 15.70 -19.59
N GLU A 33 -13.48 16.25 -19.90
CA GLU A 33 -13.60 17.52 -20.63
C GLU A 33 -12.94 18.69 -19.89
N ILE A 34 -13.11 18.76 -18.56
CA ILE A 34 -12.47 19.79 -17.74
C ILE A 34 -10.95 19.70 -17.86
N MET A 35 -10.37 18.51 -17.70
CA MET A 35 -8.92 18.32 -17.84
C MET A 35 -8.41 18.75 -19.22
N ALA A 36 -9.08 18.32 -20.29
CA ALA A 36 -8.73 18.73 -21.65
C ALA A 36 -8.83 20.25 -21.83
N THR A 37 -9.85 20.89 -21.24
CA THR A 37 -10.02 22.36 -21.28
C THR A 37 -8.90 23.07 -20.51
N LEU A 38 -8.52 22.57 -19.35
CA LEU A 38 -7.44 23.15 -18.53
C LEU A 38 -6.10 23.13 -19.27
N ARG A 39 -5.82 22.07 -20.05
CA ARG A 39 -4.56 21.91 -20.79
C ARG A 39 -4.60 22.44 -22.24
N ALA A 40 -5.77 22.78 -22.77
CA ALA A 40 -5.90 23.36 -24.11
C ALA A 40 -5.21 24.74 -24.24
N PRO A 41 -4.88 25.20 -25.46
CA PRO A 41 -4.46 26.58 -25.68
C PRO A 41 -5.48 27.59 -25.13
N GLY A 42 -5.02 28.51 -24.27
CA GLY A 42 -5.91 29.45 -23.56
C GLY A 42 -6.50 28.91 -22.25
N GLY A 43 -6.19 27.66 -21.89
CA GLY A 43 -6.48 27.07 -20.58
C GLY A 43 -5.55 27.57 -19.47
N CYS A 44 -5.51 26.85 -18.36
CA CYS A 44 -4.73 27.21 -17.19
C CYS A 44 -3.22 27.11 -17.46
N PRO A 45 -2.42 28.18 -17.25
CA PRO A 45 -0.98 28.16 -17.50
C PRO A 45 -0.25 27.06 -16.71
N TRP A 46 -0.62 26.86 -15.44
CA TRP A 46 0.01 25.86 -14.58
C TRP A 46 -0.27 24.44 -15.08
N ASP A 47 -1.53 24.12 -15.40
CA ASP A 47 -1.91 22.78 -15.87
C ASP A 47 -1.19 22.45 -17.19
N ARG A 48 -1.05 23.42 -18.09
CA ARG A 48 -0.38 23.25 -19.39
C ARG A 48 1.12 22.96 -19.28
N GLU A 49 1.79 23.54 -18.29
CA GLU A 49 3.23 23.36 -18.09
C GLU A 49 3.57 22.03 -17.41
N GLN A 50 2.59 21.30 -16.88
CA GLN A 50 2.84 20.00 -16.25
C GLN A 50 3.29 18.94 -17.26
N THR A 51 4.17 18.07 -16.77
CA THR A 51 4.76 16.94 -17.50
C THR A 51 4.58 15.65 -16.69
N PHE A 52 4.82 14.47 -17.31
CA PHE A 52 4.81 13.19 -16.59
C PHE A 52 5.69 13.21 -15.32
N SER A 53 6.85 13.85 -15.41
CA SER A 53 7.81 13.96 -14.31
C SER A 53 7.32 14.87 -13.20
N SER A 54 6.69 16.01 -13.51
CA SER A 54 6.21 16.94 -12.48
C SER A 54 4.99 16.40 -11.73
N ILE A 55 4.13 15.62 -12.41
CA ILE A 55 2.94 15.01 -11.80
C ILE A 55 3.27 13.85 -10.84
N ARG A 56 4.42 13.18 -11.02
CA ARG A 56 4.80 11.99 -10.21
C ARG A 56 4.79 12.23 -8.70
N ARG A 57 5.23 13.42 -8.25
CA ARG A 57 5.29 13.74 -6.81
C ARG A 57 3.88 13.80 -6.21
N TYR A 58 2.95 14.46 -6.90
CA TYR A 58 1.56 14.59 -6.45
C TYR A 58 0.88 13.23 -6.42
N THR A 59 1.16 12.36 -7.41
CA THR A 59 0.64 10.98 -7.37
C THR A 59 1.07 10.21 -6.12
N VAL A 60 2.29 10.43 -5.64
CA VAL A 60 2.75 9.82 -4.38
C VAL A 60 2.06 10.47 -3.19
N GLU A 61 1.98 11.80 -3.15
CA GLU A 61 1.30 12.58 -2.11
C GLU A 61 -0.18 12.14 -1.97
N GLU A 62 -0.97 12.20 -3.05
CA GLU A 62 -2.40 11.82 -3.02
C GLU A 62 -2.61 10.34 -2.67
N THR A 63 -1.66 9.46 -3.04
CA THR A 63 -1.72 8.06 -2.61
C THR A 63 -1.63 7.98 -1.08
N TYR A 64 -0.76 8.78 -0.46
CA TYR A 64 -0.59 8.79 0.99
C TYR A 64 -1.72 9.51 1.72
N GLU A 65 -2.34 10.53 1.13
CA GLU A 65 -3.54 11.18 1.69
C GLU A 65 -4.76 10.23 1.65
N VAL A 66 -4.95 9.47 0.58
CA VAL A 66 -5.96 8.39 0.54
C VAL A 66 -5.74 7.39 1.67
N LEU A 67 -4.48 7.00 1.93
CA LEU A 67 -4.16 6.10 3.04
C LEU A 67 -4.44 6.74 4.41
N ASP A 68 -4.09 8.01 4.62
CA ASP A 68 -4.38 8.74 5.86
C ASP A 68 -5.89 8.85 6.12
N ALA A 69 -6.68 9.18 5.09
CA ALA A 69 -8.13 9.27 5.19
C ALA A 69 -8.76 7.93 5.59
N ILE A 70 -8.28 6.80 5.02
CA ILE A 70 -8.71 5.45 5.42
C ILE A 70 -8.32 5.17 6.87
N GLU A 71 -7.07 5.45 7.26
CA GLU A 71 -6.55 5.19 8.61
C GLU A 71 -7.29 5.98 9.70
N ARG A 72 -7.82 7.16 9.35
CA ARG A 72 -8.59 8.03 10.24
C ARG A 72 -10.10 7.83 10.15
N GLU A 73 -10.55 6.91 9.29
CA GLU A 73 -11.97 6.70 8.96
C GLU A 73 -12.68 8.00 8.54
N ASP A 74 -11.94 8.92 7.91
CA ASP A 74 -12.47 10.18 7.39
C ASP A 74 -13.13 9.94 6.03
N TRP A 75 -14.34 9.38 6.04
CA TRP A 75 -15.07 9.03 4.81
C TRP A 75 -15.37 10.24 3.92
N PRO A 76 -15.73 11.42 4.45
CA PRO A 76 -15.82 12.64 3.64
C PRO A 76 -14.49 13.01 2.99
N GLY A 77 -13.39 13.00 3.74
CA GLY A 77 -12.04 13.28 3.21
C GLY A 77 -11.62 12.26 2.16
N LEU A 78 -11.84 10.96 2.40
CA LEU A 78 -11.51 9.90 1.45
C LEU A 78 -12.13 10.10 0.07
N LYS A 79 -13.36 10.62 0.01
CA LYS A 79 -14.03 10.94 -1.26
C LYS A 79 -13.30 12.05 -2.01
N ASP A 80 -12.77 13.04 -1.31
CA ASP A 80 -12.00 14.14 -1.90
C ASP A 80 -10.63 13.62 -2.37
N GLU A 81 -9.90 12.87 -1.53
CA GLU A 81 -8.59 12.30 -1.88
C GLU A 81 -8.64 11.28 -3.03
N LEU A 82 -9.72 10.48 -3.13
CA LEU A 82 -9.95 9.61 -4.29
C LEU A 82 -10.20 10.42 -5.57
N GLY A 83 -10.79 11.60 -5.45
CA GLY A 83 -10.93 12.57 -6.54
C GLY A 83 -9.58 13.10 -6.99
N ASP A 84 -8.71 13.46 -6.06
CA ASP A 84 -7.37 13.99 -6.34
C ASP A 84 -6.44 12.90 -6.89
N LEU A 85 -6.56 11.65 -6.45
CA LEU A 85 -5.87 10.52 -7.06
C LEU A 85 -6.36 10.26 -8.49
N LEU A 86 -7.68 10.36 -8.74
CA LEU A 86 -8.25 10.26 -10.09
C LEU A 86 -7.79 11.41 -10.99
N LEU A 87 -7.66 12.62 -10.45
CA LEU A 87 -7.13 13.79 -11.17
C LEU A 87 -5.75 13.50 -11.76
N GLN A 88 -4.88 12.80 -11.03
CA GLN A 88 -3.55 12.41 -11.54
C GLN A 88 -3.65 11.48 -12.75
N VAL A 89 -4.57 10.51 -12.73
CA VAL A 89 -4.82 9.60 -13.87
C VAL A 89 -5.32 10.38 -15.09
N LEU A 90 -6.21 11.36 -14.90
CA LEU A 90 -6.69 12.22 -15.97
C LEU A 90 -5.57 13.07 -16.58
N PHE A 91 -4.69 13.63 -15.74
CA PHE A 91 -3.50 14.37 -16.18
C PHE A 91 -2.61 13.51 -17.06
N TYR A 92 -2.27 12.30 -16.62
CA TYR A 92 -1.42 11.39 -17.39
C TYR A 92 -2.05 10.97 -18.71
N ALA A 93 -3.35 10.67 -18.70
CA ALA A 93 -4.05 10.28 -19.90
C ALA A 93 -4.16 11.44 -20.92
N GLU A 94 -4.38 12.67 -20.45
CA GLU A 94 -4.44 13.84 -21.33
C GLU A 94 -3.06 14.19 -21.91
N MET A 95 -2.00 14.17 -21.10
CA MET A 95 -0.62 14.34 -21.59
C MET A 95 -0.21 13.24 -22.58
N ALA A 96 -0.61 11.99 -22.34
CA ALA A 96 -0.35 10.88 -23.26
C ALA A 96 -1.10 11.04 -24.57
N ARG A 97 -2.33 11.57 -24.53
CA ARG A 97 -3.15 11.89 -25.72
C ARG A 97 -2.51 13.01 -26.53
N GLU A 98 -2.07 14.09 -25.86
CA GLU A 98 -1.35 15.22 -26.48
C GLU A 98 -0.07 14.76 -27.19
N ALA A 99 0.66 13.82 -26.58
CA ALA A 99 1.89 13.25 -27.14
C ALA A 99 1.65 12.13 -28.18
N GLY A 100 0.40 11.69 -28.39
CA GLY A 100 0.04 10.63 -29.33
C GLY A 100 0.41 9.21 -28.87
N TYR A 101 0.60 8.97 -27.57
CA TYR A 101 0.94 7.64 -27.03
C TYR A 101 -0.28 6.74 -26.83
N PHE A 102 -1.29 7.23 -26.10
CA PHE A 102 -2.54 6.54 -25.80
C PHE A 102 -3.56 7.55 -25.26
N GLN A 103 -4.82 7.15 -25.14
CA GLN A 103 -5.91 7.96 -24.61
C GLN A 103 -6.50 7.33 -23.35
N LEU A 104 -7.31 8.07 -22.61
CA LEU A 104 -7.96 7.56 -21.39
C LEU A 104 -8.82 6.30 -21.66
N GLN A 105 -9.45 6.23 -22.84
CA GLN A 105 -10.20 5.05 -23.26
C GLN A 105 -9.32 3.79 -23.26
N ASP A 106 -8.11 3.87 -23.80
CA ASP A 106 -7.17 2.74 -23.83
C ASP A 106 -6.80 2.28 -22.41
N VAL A 107 -6.64 3.22 -21.48
CA VAL A 107 -6.35 2.93 -20.06
C VAL A 107 -7.49 2.14 -19.42
N VAL A 108 -8.73 2.61 -19.60
CA VAL A 108 -9.93 1.98 -19.03
C VAL A 108 -10.21 0.63 -19.69
N GLU A 109 -10.09 0.51 -21.01
CA GLU A 109 -10.26 -0.76 -21.73
C GLU A 109 -9.20 -1.79 -21.33
N ASN A 110 -7.94 -1.37 -21.14
CA ASN A 110 -6.88 -2.24 -20.63
C ASN A 110 -7.20 -2.75 -19.22
N LEU A 111 -7.69 -1.85 -18.34
CA LEU A 111 -8.14 -2.22 -17.00
C LEU A 111 -9.30 -3.23 -17.06
N ASN A 112 -10.34 -2.96 -17.85
CA ASN A 112 -11.50 -3.82 -18.01
C ASN A 112 -11.10 -5.22 -18.50
N ALA A 113 -10.33 -5.29 -19.59
CA ALA A 113 -9.85 -6.57 -20.13
C ALA A 113 -9.00 -7.33 -19.12
N LYS A 114 -8.17 -6.62 -18.33
CA LYS A 114 -7.34 -7.21 -17.26
C LYS A 114 -8.19 -7.73 -16.10
N LEU A 115 -9.19 -6.98 -15.64
CA LEU A 115 -10.07 -7.41 -14.56
C LEU A 115 -10.90 -8.63 -14.96
N ILE A 116 -11.47 -8.64 -16.18
CA ILE A 116 -12.21 -9.79 -16.72
C ILE A 116 -11.29 -11.01 -16.80
N ARG A 117 -10.12 -10.87 -17.43
CA ARG A 117 -9.16 -11.98 -17.60
C ARG A 117 -8.67 -12.55 -16.27
N ARG A 118 -8.47 -11.71 -15.26
CA ARG A 118 -7.96 -12.11 -13.94
C ARG A 118 -9.03 -12.63 -12.98
N HIS A 119 -10.31 -12.54 -13.35
CA HIS A 119 -11.43 -13.09 -12.57
C HIS A 119 -12.26 -14.05 -13.44
N PRO A 120 -11.66 -15.12 -14.00
CA PRO A 120 -12.39 -16.09 -14.82
C PRO A 120 -13.50 -16.77 -14.01
N HIS A 121 -13.36 -16.88 -12.68
CA HIS A 121 -14.39 -17.41 -11.80
C HIS A 121 -15.64 -16.52 -11.69
N VAL A 122 -15.54 -15.22 -12.01
CA VAL A 122 -16.67 -14.29 -12.03
C VAL A 122 -17.23 -14.14 -13.45
N PHE A 123 -16.36 -14.05 -14.46
CA PHE A 123 -16.74 -13.66 -15.82
C PHE A 123 -16.71 -14.81 -16.85
N ALA A 124 -16.28 -16.01 -16.46
CA ALA A 124 -16.37 -17.22 -17.28
C ALA A 124 -17.20 -18.30 -16.56
N ASP A 125 -18.07 -18.98 -17.29
CA ASP A 125 -19.07 -19.93 -16.75
C ASP A 125 -18.50 -21.24 -16.14
N LYS A 126 -17.21 -21.32 -15.78
CA LYS A 126 -16.56 -22.63 -15.51
C LYS A 126 -15.53 -22.68 -14.38
N THR A 127 -15.55 -21.79 -13.40
CA THR A 127 -14.66 -22.00 -12.24
C THR A 127 -15.32 -21.50 -10.95
N SER A 128 -16.02 -22.39 -10.26
CA SER A 128 -16.34 -22.14 -8.85
C SER A 128 -15.03 -22.16 -8.06
N VAL A 129 -14.69 -21.05 -7.42
CA VAL A 129 -13.64 -20.98 -6.42
C VAL A 129 -14.29 -21.09 -5.05
N GLU A 130 -13.71 -21.91 -4.19
CA GLU A 130 -14.28 -22.23 -2.88
C GLU A 130 -13.72 -21.34 -1.77
N SER A 131 -12.66 -20.57 -2.05
CA SER A 131 -12.03 -19.68 -1.05
C SER A 131 -11.29 -18.49 -1.67
N SER A 132 -11.08 -17.44 -0.86
CA SER A 132 -10.24 -16.29 -1.20
C SER A 132 -8.77 -16.67 -1.47
N GLN A 133 -8.26 -17.70 -0.79
CA GLN A 133 -6.91 -18.23 -1.04
C GLN A 133 -6.79 -18.81 -2.45
N GLN A 134 -7.79 -19.55 -2.91
CA GLN A 134 -7.82 -20.09 -4.27
C GLN A 134 -7.90 -18.98 -5.33
N VAL A 135 -8.65 -17.90 -5.05
CA VAL A 135 -8.68 -16.70 -5.90
C VAL A 135 -7.30 -16.06 -6.02
N LEU A 136 -6.59 -15.87 -4.90
CA LEU A 136 -5.25 -15.28 -4.90
C LEU A 136 -4.23 -16.14 -5.65
N ALA A 137 -4.27 -17.47 -5.48
CA ALA A 137 -3.40 -18.38 -6.22
C ALA A 137 -3.63 -18.30 -7.74
N ASN A 138 -4.90 -18.37 -8.17
CA ASN A 138 -5.26 -18.23 -9.58
C ASN A 138 -4.85 -16.86 -10.14
N TRP A 139 -4.98 -15.80 -9.34
CA TRP A 139 -4.60 -14.44 -9.73
C TRP A 139 -3.09 -14.31 -10.01
N GLU A 140 -2.26 -14.91 -9.16
CA GLU A 140 -0.80 -14.92 -9.35
C GLU A 140 -0.39 -15.78 -10.55
N GLU A 141 -1.06 -16.92 -10.80
CA GLU A 141 -0.80 -17.74 -11.98
C GLU A 141 -1.13 -16.99 -13.30
N ILE A 142 -2.28 -16.31 -13.35
CA ILE A 142 -2.67 -15.49 -14.51
C ILE A 142 -1.68 -14.34 -14.71
N LYS A 143 -1.22 -13.68 -13.64
CA LYS A 143 -0.17 -12.66 -13.75
C LYS A 143 1.13 -13.20 -14.33
N LYS A 144 1.50 -14.43 -13.96
CA LYS A 144 2.73 -15.07 -14.46
C LYS A 144 2.63 -15.34 -15.96
N SER A 145 1.50 -15.85 -16.44
CA SER A 145 1.29 -16.11 -17.87
C SER A 145 1.23 -14.82 -18.71
N GLU A 146 0.60 -13.75 -18.19
CA GLU A 146 0.58 -12.43 -18.85
C GLU A 146 1.98 -11.84 -19.06
N ARG A 147 2.89 -12.05 -18.10
CA ARG A 147 4.27 -11.55 -18.20
C ARG A 147 5.08 -12.31 -19.25
N ALA A 148 4.86 -13.63 -19.38
CA ALA A 148 5.52 -14.46 -20.39
C ALA A 148 5.14 -14.11 -21.84
N GLN A 149 4.03 -13.39 -22.04
CA GLN A 149 3.56 -12.97 -23.37
C GLN A 149 4.05 -11.58 -23.78
N LYS A 150 4.70 -10.82 -22.88
CA LYS A 150 5.28 -9.52 -23.23
C LYS A 150 6.67 -9.72 -23.83
N PRO A 151 7.06 -8.97 -24.87
CA PRO A 151 8.42 -9.02 -25.40
C PRO A 151 9.39 -8.75 -24.26
N GLU A 152 10.37 -9.64 -24.08
CA GLU A 152 11.40 -9.51 -23.06
C GLU A 152 12.12 -8.18 -23.25
N LEU A 153 11.87 -7.22 -22.36
CA LEU A 153 12.92 -6.29 -21.98
C LEU A 153 14.00 -7.19 -21.36
N HIS A 154 15.19 -7.23 -21.96
CA HIS A 154 16.35 -7.95 -21.45
C HIS A 154 16.50 -7.67 -19.95
N ASN A 155 16.02 -8.60 -19.13
CA ASN A 155 16.12 -8.59 -17.69
C ASN A 155 16.94 -9.82 -17.37
N ASP A 156 18.24 -9.62 -17.18
CA ASP A 156 19.20 -10.71 -16.96
C ASP A 156 18.98 -11.39 -15.59
N SER A 157 18.27 -10.74 -14.66
CA SER A 157 17.89 -11.29 -13.36
C SER A 157 16.38 -11.37 -13.15
N LEU A 158 15.96 -12.42 -12.42
CA LEU A 158 14.60 -12.60 -11.93
C LEU A 158 14.09 -11.36 -11.15
N LEU A 159 14.99 -10.72 -10.40
CA LEU A 159 14.69 -9.58 -9.52
C LEU A 159 14.66 -8.23 -10.26
N ASP A 160 15.18 -8.14 -11.49
CA ASP A 160 15.12 -6.90 -12.30
C ASP A 160 13.67 -6.50 -12.64
N THR A 161 12.74 -7.43 -12.45
CA THR A 161 11.30 -7.17 -12.59
C THR A 161 10.67 -6.45 -11.39
N VAL A 162 11.42 -6.22 -10.31
CA VAL A 162 10.99 -5.44 -9.14
C VAL A 162 11.36 -3.97 -9.34
N PRO A 163 10.38 -3.05 -9.37
CA PRO A 163 10.66 -1.63 -9.52
C PRO A 163 11.43 -1.07 -8.32
N ARG A 164 12.55 -0.38 -8.57
CA ARG A 164 13.38 0.28 -7.54
C ARG A 164 12.82 1.62 -7.04
N ASN A 165 11.69 2.07 -7.57
CA ASN A 165 11.04 3.33 -7.19
C ASN A 165 9.97 3.15 -6.11
N LEU A 166 9.94 1.99 -5.45
CA LEU A 166 9.00 1.68 -4.38
C LEU A 166 9.58 2.08 -3.02
N PRO A 167 8.74 2.33 -2.01
CA PRO A 167 9.19 2.36 -0.63
C PRO A 167 9.92 1.06 -0.26
N ALA A 168 10.97 1.16 0.56
CA ALA A 168 11.89 0.06 0.85
C ALA A 168 11.18 -1.20 1.37
N LEU A 169 10.17 -1.06 2.26
CA LEU A 169 9.41 -2.20 2.79
C LEU A 169 8.56 -2.90 1.70
N MET A 170 8.03 -2.13 0.75
CA MET A 170 7.28 -2.69 -0.38
C MET A 170 8.21 -3.36 -1.40
N GLU A 171 9.38 -2.77 -1.65
CA GLU A 171 10.42 -3.36 -2.50
C GLU A 171 10.89 -4.70 -1.92
N ALA A 172 11.28 -4.73 -0.64
CA ALA A 172 11.69 -5.94 0.07
C ALA A 172 10.60 -7.03 0.02
N SER A 173 9.33 -6.67 0.22
CA SER A 173 8.20 -7.61 0.14
C SER A 173 8.06 -8.21 -1.27
N LYS A 174 8.27 -7.42 -2.32
CA LYS A 174 8.24 -7.90 -3.71
C LYS A 174 9.44 -8.75 -4.06
N LEU A 175 10.64 -8.39 -3.60
CA LEU A 175 11.85 -9.20 -3.75
C LEU A 175 11.64 -10.58 -3.12
N GLY A 176 11.17 -10.64 -1.87
CA GLY A 176 10.85 -11.88 -1.18
C GLY A 176 9.76 -12.70 -1.88
N SER A 177 8.69 -12.05 -2.36
CA SER A 177 7.63 -12.73 -3.13
C SER A 177 8.15 -13.31 -4.44
N LYS A 178 9.09 -12.61 -5.10
CA LYS A 178 9.69 -13.06 -6.36
C LYS A 178 10.61 -14.25 -6.13
N ALA A 179 11.43 -14.22 -5.09
CA ALA A 179 12.27 -15.35 -4.72
C ALA A 179 11.41 -16.57 -4.33
N ALA A 180 10.33 -16.35 -3.57
CA ALA A 180 9.39 -17.40 -3.21
C ALA A 180 8.71 -18.07 -4.41
N SER A 181 8.48 -17.32 -5.50
CA SER A 181 7.85 -17.84 -6.72
C SER A 181 8.64 -18.94 -7.45
N ILE A 182 9.93 -19.10 -7.13
CA ILE A 182 10.80 -20.18 -7.64
C ILE A 182 11.14 -21.22 -6.56
N GLY A 183 10.46 -21.17 -5.40
CA GLY A 183 10.69 -22.08 -4.28
C GLY A 183 11.81 -21.64 -3.32
N PHE A 184 12.39 -20.45 -3.51
CA PHE A 184 13.34 -19.89 -2.54
C PHE A 184 12.57 -19.15 -1.44
N ASP A 185 12.07 -19.91 -0.47
CA ASP A 185 11.27 -19.40 0.64
C ASP A 185 11.35 -20.31 1.87
N TRP A 186 11.03 -19.78 3.05
CA TRP A 186 10.88 -20.58 4.26
C TRP A 186 9.61 -21.42 4.20
N ASN A 187 9.66 -22.67 4.66
CA ASN A 187 8.50 -23.58 4.61
C ASN A 187 7.48 -23.32 5.74
N ALA A 188 7.90 -22.66 6.80
CA ALA A 188 7.08 -22.34 7.98
C ALA A 188 7.45 -20.94 8.51
N VAL A 189 6.73 -20.47 9.52
CA VAL A 189 6.96 -19.16 10.13
C VAL A 189 8.14 -19.23 11.12
N GLU A 190 8.28 -20.35 11.82
CA GLU A 190 9.28 -20.57 12.86
C GLU A 190 10.73 -20.34 12.36
N PRO A 191 11.15 -20.86 11.18
CA PRO A 191 12.47 -20.55 10.64
C PRO A 191 12.73 -19.07 10.35
N VAL A 192 11.67 -18.27 10.14
CA VAL A 192 11.80 -16.82 9.95
C VAL A 192 12.06 -16.12 11.28
N PHE A 193 11.47 -16.60 12.37
CA PHE A 193 11.79 -16.11 13.72
C PHE A 193 13.21 -16.50 14.14
N GLU A 194 13.65 -17.72 13.82
CA GLU A 194 15.03 -18.14 14.05
C GLU A 194 16.02 -17.23 13.31
N LYS A 195 15.76 -16.95 12.03
CA LYS A 195 16.58 -16.01 11.26
C LYS A 195 16.51 -14.59 11.84
N LEU A 196 15.35 -14.14 12.29
CA LEU A 196 15.23 -12.82 12.93
C LEU A 196 16.07 -12.69 14.20
N GLU A 197 16.13 -13.74 15.04
CA GLU A 197 17.01 -13.72 16.22
C GLU A 197 18.49 -13.76 15.83
N GLU A 198 18.85 -14.46 14.75
CA GLU A 198 20.19 -14.44 14.16
C GLU A 198 20.58 -13.01 13.73
N GLU A 199 19.78 -12.34 12.90
CA GLU A 199 20.05 -10.95 12.46
C GLU A 199 20.14 -9.98 13.65
N LEU A 200 19.27 -10.15 14.66
CA LEU A 200 19.33 -9.35 15.89
C LEU A 200 20.62 -9.59 16.67
N GLN A 201 21.15 -10.80 16.66
CA GLN A 201 22.39 -11.15 17.33
C GLN A 201 23.62 -10.62 16.58
N GLU A 202 23.58 -10.62 15.25
CA GLU A 202 24.62 -10.02 14.39
C GLU A 202 24.64 -8.49 14.60
N LEU A 203 23.48 -7.82 14.57
CA LEU A 203 23.35 -6.40 14.90
C LEU A 203 23.83 -6.07 16.34
N ARG A 204 23.52 -6.90 17.34
CA ARG A 204 24.06 -6.72 18.71
C ARG A 204 25.58 -6.79 18.74
N THR A 205 26.15 -7.68 17.94
CA THR A 205 27.61 -7.89 17.87
C THR A 205 28.30 -6.68 17.26
N THR A 206 27.75 -6.12 16.18
CA THR A 206 28.29 -4.91 15.55
C THR A 206 28.15 -3.69 16.46
N ILE A 207 27.04 -3.54 17.18
CA ILE A 207 26.87 -2.50 18.21
C ILE A 207 27.88 -2.63 19.35
N ALA A 208 28.12 -3.84 19.86
CA ALA A 208 29.05 -4.06 20.96
C ALA A 208 30.51 -3.78 20.58
N ALA A 209 30.85 -3.89 19.29
CA ALA A 209 32.17 -3.59 18.75
C ALA A 209 32.36 -2.10 18.38
N ALA A 210 31.28 -1.32 18.31
CA ALA A 210 31.31 0.08 17.90
C ALA A 210 31.70 1.03 19.06
N GLU A 211 32.37 2.13 18.71
CA GLU A 211 32.62 3.22 19.65
C GLU A 211 31.30 3.91 20.04
N PRO A 212 31.08 4.25 21.34
CA PRO A 212 29.83 4.85 21.79
C PRO A 212 29.47 6.13 21.01
N GLY A 213 28.27 6.15 20.43
CA GLY A 213 27.72 7.31 19.72
C GLY A 213 28.15 7.43 18.25
N GLN A 214 28.82 6.43 17.68
CA GLN A 214 29.10 6.37 16.24
C GLN A 214 28.40 5.16 15.61
N SER A 215 27.77 5.39 14.47
CA SER A 215 27.23 4.34 13.60
C SER A 215 28.30 3.90 12.59
N SER A 216 28.44 2.60 12.36
CA SER A 216 29.32 2.02 11.36
C SER A 216 28.52 1.47 10.16
N PRO A 217 29.15 1.32 8.97
CA PRO A 217 28.52 0.67 7.83
C PRO A 217 28.01 -0.74 8.12
N GLU A 218 28.74 -1.49 8.95
CA GLU A 218 28.35 -2.84 9.38
C GLU A 218 27.06 -2.79 10.23
N GLN A 219 26.90 -1.79 11.11
CA GLN A 219 25.64 -1.64 11.85
C GLN A 219 24.45 -1.30 10.94
N GLU A 220 24.68 -0.56 9.85
CA GLU A 220 23.64 -0.24 8.86
C GLU A 220 23.23 -1.46 8.05
N GLU A 221 24.20 -2.30 7.65
CA GLU A 221 23.99 -3.58 6.96
C GLU A 221 23.12 -4.52 7.81
N GLU A 222 23.55 -4.83 9.04
CA GLU A 222 22.84 -5.73 9.94
C GLU A 222 21.44 -5.21 10.30
N LEU A 223 21.28 -3.88 10.48
CA LEU A 223 19.96 -3.29 10.67
C LEU A 223 19.07 -3.48 9.43
N GLY A 224 19.66 -3.36 8.24
CA GLY A 224 19.00 -3.65 6.97
C GLY A 224 18.47 -5.08 6.92
N ASP A 225 19.27 -6.06 7.33
CA ASP A 225 18.91 -7.48 7.33
C ASP A 225 17.83 -7.82 8.37
N VAL A 226 17.87 -7.19 9.55
CA VAL A 226 16.76 -7.24 10.52
C VAL A 226 15.47 -6.74 9.87
N LEU A 227 15.49 -5.57 9.23
CA LEU A 227 14.31 -5.00 8.57
C LEU A 227 13.80 -5.88 7.43
N PHE A 228 14.70 -6.42 6.61
CA PHE A 228 14.38 -7.33 5.51
C PHE A 228 13.74 -8.63 6.01
N THR A 229 14.25 -9.18 7.11
CA THR A 229 13.71 -10.39 7.75
C THR A 229 12.33 -10.13 8.36
N VAL A 230 12.11 -8.96 9.00
CA VAL A 230 10.78 -8.53 9.47
C VAL A 230 9.79 -8.40 8.31
N VAL A 231 10.21 -7.87 7.15
CA VAL A 231 9.35 -7.80 5.96
C VAL A 231 8.98 -9.20 5.45
N ASN A 232 9.92 -10.14 5.46
CA ASN A 232 9.65 -11.53 5.08
C ASN A 232 8.74 -12.25 6.09
N LEU A 233 8.88 -11.96 7.38
CA LEU A 233 7.95 -12.44 8.41
C LEU A 233 6.53 -11.92 8.15
N ALA A 234 6.39 -10.61 7.88
CA ALA A 234 5.09 -10.03 7.52
C ALA A 234 4.49 -10.73 6.29
N ARG A 235 5.30 -10.95 5.23
CA ARG A 235 4.87 -11.68 4.04
C ARG A 235 4.39 -13.10 4.36
N LYS A 236 5.09 -13.84 5.23
CA LYS A 236 4.68 -15.18 5.66
C LYS A 236 3.39 -15.21 6.46
N LEU A 237 3.11 -14.15 7.21
CA LEU A 237 1.85 -13.97 7.93
C LEU A 237 0.71 -13.45 7.03
N GLY A 238 0.96 -13.20 5.75
CA GLY A 238 -0.02 -12.61 4.83
C GLY A 238 -0.26 -11.12 5.07
N LEU A 239 0.67 -10.44 5.75
CA LEU A 239 0.61 -9.02 6.07
C LEU A 239 1.47 -8.19 5.10
N GLN A 240 1.13 -6.91 4.97
CA GLN A 240 1.96 -5.93 4.26
C GLN A 240 2.74 -5.09 5.28
N ALA A 241 4.06 -5.22 5.30
CA ALA A 241 4.93 -4.57 6.28
C ALA A 241 4.77 -3.05 6.31
N GLU A 242 4.68 -2.40 5.14
CA GLU A 242 4.44 -0.96 5.00
C GLU A 242 3.15 -0.54 5.73
N LEU A 243 2.04 -1.24 5.49
CA LEU A 243 0.74 -0.93 6.10
C LEU A 243 0.74 -1.23 7.61
N ALA A 244 1.41 -2.30 8.04
CA ALA A 244 1.54 -2.65 9.45
C ALA A 244 2.33 -1.58 10.23
N LEU A 245 3.41 -1.04 9.62
CA LEU A 245 4.18 0.04 10.22
C LEU A 245 3.39 1.35 10.25
N ARG A 246 2.66 1.69 9.18
CA ARG A 246 1.76 2.86 9.16
C ARG A 246 0.71 2.82 10.27
N THR A 247 0.06 1.67 10.45
CA THR A 247 -0.89 1.43 11.56
C THR A 247 -0.22 1.67 12.92
N SER A 248 1.02 1.21 13.10
CA SER A 248 1.78 1.41 14.33
C SER A 248 2.16 2.89 14.55
N ASN A 249 2.52 3.61 13.49
CA ASN A 249 2.80 5.05 13.54
C ASN A 249 1.56 5.87 13.90
N ALA A 250 0.39 5.54 13.31
CA ALA A 250 -0.87 6.17 13.65
C ALA A 250 -1.24 5.97 15.14
N LYS A 251 -1.06 4.75 15.64
CA LYS A 251 -1.23 4.42 17.06
C LYS A 251 -0.27 5.19 17.96
N PHE A 252 1.01 5.31 17.58
CA PHE A 252 1.98 6.12 18.32
C PHE A 252 1.54 7.59 18.40
N ARG A 253 1.12 8.19 17.26
CA ARG A 253 0.63 9.58 17.21
C ARG A 253 -0.58 9.80 18.12
N ARG A 254 -1.57 8.90 18.10
CA ARG A 254 -2.75 9.01 18.99
C ARG A 254 -2.35 9.00 20.47
N ARG A 255 -1.49 8.07 20.86
CA ARG A 255 -1.00 7.97 22.25
C ARG A 255 -0.19 9.19 22.65
N PHE A 256 0.67 9.68 21.77
CA PHE A 256 1.46 10.87 22.02
C PHE A 256 0.58 12.11 22.19
N ARG A 257 -0.45 12.29 21.36
CA ARG A 257 -1.45 13.37 21.54
C ARG A 257 -2.18 13.27 22.88
N GLU A 258 -2.55 12.07 23.31
CA GLU A 258 -3.15 11.88 24.64
C GLU A 258 -2.20 12.25 25.78
N MET A 259 -0.90 11.94 25.63
CA MET A 259 0.11 12.42 26.56
C MET A 259 0.19 13.95 26.56
N GLU A 260 0.14 14.61 25.40
CA GLU A 260 0.13 16.07 25.30
C GLU A 260 -1.10 16.67 25.98
N ASP A 261 -2.28 16.12 25.75
CA ASP A 261 -3.55 16.60 26.34
C ASP A 261 -3.59 16.41 27.86
N THR A 262 -2.96 15.33 28.37
CA THR A 262 -2.87 15.06 29.81
C THR A 262 -1.76 15.88 30.45
N GLY A 263 -0.57 15.89 29.84
CA GLY A 263 0.61 16.60 30.30
C GLY A 263 0.40 18.11 30.33
N THR A 264 -0.20 18.72 29.30
CA THR A 264 -0.48 20.18 29.28
C THR A 264 -1.40 20.65 30.41
N ARG A 265 -2.17 19.76 31.05
CA ARG A 265 -3.02 20.09 32.21
C ARG A 265 -2.25 20.16 33.53
N GLU A 266 -1.10 19.48 33.63
CA GLU A 266 -0.31 19.38 34.86
C GLU A 266 1.09 20.01 34.71
N LYS A 267 1.80 19.69 33.63
CA LYS A 267 3.16 20.16 33.27
C LYS A 267 3.51 19.77 31.82
N PRO A 268 4.03 20.67 30.96
CA PRO A 268 4.41 20.34 29.58
C PRO A 268 5.34 19.13 29.46
N LEU A 269 5.17 18.29 28.42
CA LEU A 269 5.94 17.04 28.27
C LEU A 269 7.46 17.23 28.25
N ASN A 270 7.94 18.32 27.66
CA ASN A 270 9.37 18.64 27.57
C ASN A 270 10.01 19.02 28.92
N GLU A 271 9.20 19.26 29.94
CA GLU A 271 9.67 19.51 31.31
C GLU A 271 9.59 18.26 32.18
N GLN A 272 8.99 17.18 31.69
CA GLN A 272 8.78 15.94 32.45
C GLN A 272 10.01 15.02 32.42
N SER A 273 10.20 14.25 33.50
CA SER A 273 11.22 13.21 33.56
C SER A 273 10.86 12.01 32.68
N ALA A 274 11.83 11.14 32.37
CA ALA A 274 11.56 9.94 31.59
C ALA A 274 10.53 9.02 32.28
N GLU A 275 10.57 8.95 33.61
CA GLU A 275 9.61 8.19 34.42
C GLU A 275 8.21 8.80 34.35
N GLU A 276 8.08 10.13 34.43
CA GLU A 276 6.81 10.85 34.27
C GLU A 276 6.21 10.62 32.86
N LEU A 277 7.05 10.69 31.82
CA LEU A 277 6.64 10.40 30.43
C LEU A 277 6.18 8.95 30.24
N GLU A 278 6.85 7.98 30.87
CA GLU A 278 6.46 6.56 30.82
C GLU A 278 5.12 6.32 31.54
N ILE A 279 4.85 7.02 32.65
CA ILE A 279 3.55 6.98 33.33
C ILE A 279 2.46 7.50 32.39
N LEU A 280 2.67 8.67 31.76
CA LEU A 280 1.72 9.24 30.80
C LEU A 280 1.47 8.32 29.60
N TRP A 281 2.51 7.69 29.07
CA TRP A 281 2.40 6.73 27.96
C TRP A 281 1.55 5.52 28.35
N ASN A 282 1.73 4.99 29.56
CA ASN A 282 0.93 3.87 30.05
C ASN A 282 -0.54 4.26 30.31
N LEU A 283 -0.79 5.48 30.81
CA LEU A 283 -2.15 6.01 30.91
C LEU A 283 -2.82 6.16 29.54
N ALA A 284 -2.11 6.69 28.54
CA ALA A 284 -2.60 6.80 27.16
C ALA A 284 -2.93 5.43 26.55
N LYS A 285 -2.09 4.41 26.80
CA LYS A 285 -2.34 3.02 26.39
C LYS A 285 -3.61 2.44 27.01
N ASP A 286 -3.83 2.68 28.31
CA ASP A 286 -4.98 2.16 29.03
C ASP A 286 -6.29 2.83 28.63
N LYS A 287 -6.25 4.12 28.29
CA LYS A 287 -7.41 4.84 27.74
C LYS A 287 -7.79 4.33 26.35
N GLU A 288 -6.81 4.24 25.43
CA GLU A 288 -7.05 3.74 24.06
C GLU A 288 -7.64 2.32 24.07
N ARG A 289 -7.22 1.45 24.99
CA ARG A 289 -7.77 0.08 25.15
C ARG A 289 -9.23 0.05 25.63
N LYS A 290 -9.70 1.08 26.32
CA LYS A 290 -11.08 1.17 26.81
C LYS A 290 -12.03 1.76 25.76
N ASP A 291 -11.49 2.55 24.85
CA ASP A 291 -12.24 3.20 23.77
C ASP A 291 -12.39 2.31 22.52
N GLN A 292 -11.68 1.17 22.47
CA GLN A 292 -11.77 0.11 21.44
C GLN A 292 -12.70 -1.02 21.88
#